data_AF-A0A931W884-F1
#
_entry.id   AF-A0A931W884-F1
#
_cell.length_a   1.000
_cell.length_b   1.000
_cell.length_c   1.000
_cell.angle_alpha   90.00
_cell.angle_beta   90.00
_cell.angle_gamma   90.00
#
_symmetry.space_group_name_H-M   'P 1'
#
loop_
_entity.id
_entity.type
_entity.pdbx_description
1 polymer ?
#
loop_
_entity_poly.entity_id
_entity_poly.type
_entity_poly.pdbx_seq_one_letter_code
_entity_poly.pdbx_strand_id
1 'polypeptide(L)'
;MANSKAGKKPLVDEEVDLIFRKLEPYLKKGLSLHKACLEAQIPKSTAYDLYQEYDEFAERIDACKNYHSLLIGDVFTKELERIVKKQNKGENLSADDIKFVQWVALNGRATKDEYGRKDIPVMPAEEREKENMKLGIRF
;
A
#
# COMPACT_ATOMS: atom_id res chain seq x y z
N MET A 1 37.42 15.56 -37.18
CA MET A 1 36.00 15.18 -36.91
C MET A 1 35.87 15.00 -35.42
N ALA A 2 35.35 16.01 -34.71
CA ALA A 2 35.20 15.98 -33.25
C ALA A 2 33.78 15.52 -32.90
N ASN A 3 33.71 14.48 -32.08
CA ASN A 3 32.52 13.76 -31.68
C ASN A 3 31.80 14.57 -30.56
N SER A 4 30.72 15.27 -30.88
CA SER A 4 29.94 16.01 -29.89
C SER A 4 29.03 15.06 -29.12
N LYS A 5 29.50 14.60 -27.95
CA LYS A 5 28.62 14.04 -26.91
C LYS A 5 27.65 15.15 -26.50
N ALA A 6 26.41 15.06 -26.98
CA ALA A 6 25.33 15.94 -26.57
C ALA A 6 25.05 15.72 -25.09
N GLY A 7 25.57 16.62 -24.25
CA GLY A 7 25.16 16.70 -22.84
C GLY A 7 23.66 17.03 -22.80
N LYS A 8 22.89 16.22 -22.07
CA LYS A 8 21.50 16.56 -21.75
C LYS A 8 21.51 17.96 -21.12
N LYS A 9 20.75 18.90 -21.67
CA LYS A 9 20.52 20.20 -21.03
C LYS A 9 19.87 19.93 -19.66
N PRO A 10 20.24 20.65 -18.59
CA PRO A 10 19.50 20.62 -17.34
C PRO A 10 18.02 20.94 -17.63
N LEU A 11 17.10 20.15 -17.07
CA LEU A 11 15.67 20.48 -17.16
C LEU A 11 15.43 21.77 -16.37
N VAL A 12 14.66 22.68 -16.96
CA VAL A 12 14.25 23.92 -16.30
C VAL A 12 13.15 23.58 -15.28
N ASP A 13 13.05 24.30 -14.16
CA ASP A 13 12.06 24.04 -13.10
C ASP A 13 10.62 23.92 -13.65
N GLU A 14 10.30 24.69 -14.69
CA GLU A 14 9.01 24.64 -15.40
C GLU A 14 8.72 23.28 -16.08
N GLU A 15 9.74 22.61 -16.62
CA GLU A 15 9.61 21.29 -17.24
C GLU A 15 9.43 20.20 -16.19
N VAL A 16 10.14 20.31 -15.06
CA VAL A 16 9.99 19.43 -13.89
C VAL A 16 8.57 19.54 -13.34
N ASP A 17 8.06 20.78 -13.25
CA ASP A 17 6.69 21.06 -12.83
C ASP A 17 5.64 20.46 -13.77
N LEU A 18 5.84 20.60 -15.08
CA LEU A 18 4.95 20.03 -16.08
C LEU A 18 4.90 18.51 -15.98
N ILE A 19 6.06 17.87 -15.78
CA ILE A 19 6.17 16.43 -15.57
C ILE A 19 5.40 16.03 -14.32
N PHE A 20 5.58 16.73 -13.20
CA PHE A 20 4.85 16.43 -11.97
C PHE A 20 3.34 16.56 -12.17
N ARG A 21 2.85 17.66 -12.78
CA ARG A 21 1.41 17.89 -13.03
C ARG A 21 0.77 16.76 -13.84
N LYS A 22 1.51 16.15 -14.76
CA LYS A 22 1.03 14.99 -15.54
C LYS A 22 0.98 13.70 -14.70
N LEU A 23 1.93 13.51 -13.79
CA LEU A 23 1.98 12.32 -12.92
C LEU A 23 1.00 12.40 -11.75
N GLU A 24 0.79 13.59 -11.19
CA GLU A 24 0.00 13.87 -9.99
C GLU A 24 -1.38 13.17 -9.94
N PRO A 25 -2.25 13.24 -10.97
CA PRO A 25 -3.56 12.59 -10.91
C PRO A 25 -3.48 11.06 -10.77
N TYR A 26 -2.42 10.44 -11.30
CA TYR A 26 -2.22 9.00 -11.23
C TYR A 26 -1.59 8.57 -9.91
N LEU A 27 -0.67 9.37 -9.38
CA LEU A 27 -0.09 9.16 -8.06
C LEU A 27 -1.15 9.32 -6.97
N LYS A 28 -2.02 10.32 -7.07
CA LYS A 28 -3.15 10.52 -6.14
C LYS A 28 -4.20 9.40 -6.20
N LYS A 29 -4.26 8.63 -7.29
CA LYS A 29 -5.06 7.39 -7.39
C LYS A 29 -4.39 6.19 -6.70
N GLY A 30 -3.20 6.35 -6.13
CA GLY A 30 -2.45 5.28 -5.46
C GLY A 30 -1.58 4.44 -6.40
N LEU A 31 -1.39 4.86 -7.65
CA LEU A 31 -0.48 4.16 -8.55
C LEU A 31 0.97 4.37 -8.13
N SER A 32 1.80 3.33 -8.29
CA SER A 32 3.24 3.47 -8.12
C SER A 32 3.81 4.43 -9.16
N LEU A 33 4.96 5.06 -8.87
CA LEU A 33 5.63 5.97 -9.81
C LEU A 33 5.79 5.34 -11.20
N HIS A 34 6.15 4.05 -11.25
CA HIS A 34 6.26 3.32 -12.51
C HIS A 34 4.94 3.26 -13.29
N LYS A 35 3.82 2.93 -12.62
CA LYS A 35 2.50 2.88 -13.26
C LYS A 35 2.01 4.28 -13.65
N ALA A 36 2.23 5.28 -12.81
CA ALA A 36 1.92 6.67 -13.13
C ALA A 36 2.65 7.15 -14.39
N CYS A 37 3.93 6.79 -14.57
CA CYS A 37 4.68 7.07 -15.79
C CYS A 37 4.06 6.43 -17.04
N LEU A 38 3.60 5.17 -16.94
CA LEU A 38 2.95 4.49 -18.06
C LEU A 38 1.66 5.20 -18.48
N GLU A 39 0.81 5.54 -17.51
CA GLU A 39 -0.46 6.23 -17.77
C GLU A 39 -0.26 7.65 -18.30
N ALA A 40 0.73 8.38 -17.77
CA ALA A 40 1.04 9.73 -18.18
C ALA A 40 1.91 9.81 -19.45
N GLN A 41 2.28 8.66 -20.04
CA GLN A 41 3.20 8.55 -21.18
C GLN A 41 4.54 9.28 -20.96
N ILE A 42 5.05 9.22 -19.72
CA ILE A 42 6.35 9.77 -19.34
C ILE A 42 7.38 8.64 -19.31
N PRO A 43 8.57 8.79 -19.94
CA PRO A 43 9.61 7.79 -19.84
C PRO A 43 9.99 7.53 -18.38
N LYS A 44 9.99 6.26 -17.98
CA LYS A 44 10.34 5.86 -16.60
C LYS A 44 11.70 6.43 -16.19
N SER A 45 12.70 6.36 -17.06
CA SER A 45 14.03 6.90 -16.78
C SER A 45 13.97 8.38 -16.39
N THR A 46 13.28 9.21 -17.18
CA THR A 46 13.14 10.64 -16.90
C THR A 46 12.57 10.92 -15.51
N ALA A 47 11.50 10.23 -15.13
CA ALA A 47 10.88 10.46 -13.81
C ALA A 47 11.73 9.94 -12.65
N TYR A 48 12.49 8.86 -12.83
CA TYR A 48 13.36 8.32 -11.80
C TYR A 48 14.68 9.10 -11.68
N ASP A 49 15.24 9.59 -12.79
CA ASP A 49 16.37 10.53 -12.79
C ASP A 49 15.96 11.79 -11.99
N LEU A 50 14.79 12.38 -12.30
CA LEU A 50 14.26 13.52 -11.55
C LEU A 50 14.05 13.23 -10.06
N TYR A 51 13.51 12.06 -9.73
CA TYR A 51 13.30 11.65 -8.34
C TYR A 51 14.61 11.45 -7.56
N GLN A 52 15.73 11.15 -8.23
CA GLN A 52 17.04 10.99 -7.60
C GLN A 52 17.84 12.29 -7.53
N GLU A 53 17.65 13.19 -8.50
CA GLU A 53 18.47 14.39 -8.68
C GLU A 53 17.81 15.66 -8.14
N TYR A 54 16.48 15.69 -7.97
CA TYR A 54 15.72 16.88 -7.58
C TYR A 54 14.86 16.61 -6.33
N ASP A 55 15.34 17.08 -5.17
CA ASP A 55 14.71 16.85 -3.87
C ASP A 55 13.25 17.29 -3.82
N GLU A 56 12.93 18.48 -4.33
CA GLU A 56 11.55 18.99 -4.34
C GLU A 56 10.60 18.09 -5.16
N PHE A 57 11.07 17.56 -6.29
CA PHE A 57 10.30 16.61 -7.08
C PHE A 57 10.09 15.32 -6.29
N ALA A 58 11.13 14.81 -5.63
CA ALA A 58 11.05 13.61 -4.80
C ALA A 58 10.04 13.77 -3.64
N GLU A 59 10.11 14.89 -2.92
CA GLU A 59 9.20 15.24 -1.83
C GLU A 59 7.74 15.26 -2.29
N ARG A 60 7.45 15.86 -3.46
CA ARG A 60 6.10 15.93 -4.00
C ARG A 60 5.56 14.55 -4.41
N ILE A 61 6.41 13.70 -4.97
CA ILE A 61 6.07 12.31 -5.29
C ILE A 61 5.74 11.54 -4.01
N ASP A 62 6.57 11.67 -2.98
CA ASP A 62 6.40 10.94 -1.72
C ASP A 62 5.22 11.46 -0.91
N ALA A 63 4.92 12.76 -0.95
CA ALA A 63 3.68 13.31 -0.40
C ALA A 63 2.43 12.64 -0.99
N CYS A 64 2.40 12.41 -2.31
CA CYS A 64 1.29 11.70 -2.96
C CYS A 64 1.18 10.25 -2.49
N LYS A 65 2.30 9.53 -2.35
CA LYS A 65 2.32 8.14 -1.85
C LYS A 65 1.89 8.04 -0.38
N ASN A 66 2.33 8.99 0.45
CA ASN A 66 2.00 9.05 1.86
C ASN A 66 0.51 9.30 2.07
N TYR A 67 -0.08 10.22 1.30
CA TYR A 67 -1.53 10.48 1.35
C TYR A 67 -2.35 9.21 1.11
N HIS A 68 -2.00 8.42 0.09
CA HIS A 68 -2.71 7.16 -0.18
C HIS A 68 -2.51 6.14 0.95
N SER A 69 -1.30 6.04 1.50
CA SER A 69 -1.02 5.14 2.62
C SER A 69 -1.84 5.50 3.87
N LEU A 70 -2.00 6.80 4.15
CA LEU A 70 -2.83 7.29 5.24
C LEU A 70 -4.32 7.00 4.99
N LEU A 71 -4.82 7.26 3.78
CA LEU A 71 -6.22 7.02 3.43
C LEU A 71 -6.59 5.54 3.55
N ILE A 72 -5.75 4.65 3.02
CA ILE A 72 -5.96 3.21 3.15
C ILE A 72 -5.83 2.78 4.60
N GLY A 73 -4.84 3.29 5.35
CA GLY A 73 -4.70 3.00 6.78
C GLY A 73 -5.95 3.37 7.60
N ASP A 74 -6.56 4.52 7.32
CA ASP A 74 -7.81 4.97 7.96
C ASP A 74 -8.98 4.03 7.64
N VAL A 75 -9.15 3.63 6.38
CA VAL A 75 -10.18 2.66 5.97
C VAL A 75 -10.00 1.33 6.69
N PHE A 76 -8.77 0.79 6.72
CA PHE A 76 -8.47 -0.46 7.42
C PHE A 76 -8.78 -0.37 8.91
N THR A 77 -8.39 0.74 9.55
CA THR A 77 -8.61 0.97 10.99
C THR A 77 -10.11 1.02 11.30
N LYS A 78 -10.88 1.79 10.51
CA LYS A 78 -12.34 1.90 10.67
C LYS A 78 -13.06 0.56 10.49
N GLU A 79 -12.64 -0.25 9.53
CA GLU A 79 -13.21 -1.58 9.32
C GLU A 79 -12.87 -2.54 10.47
N LEU A 80 -11.64 -2.52 10.97
CA LEU A 80 -11.27 -3.29 12.16
C LEU A 80 -12.07 -2.84 13.39
N GLU A 81 -12.19 -1.54 13.63
CA GLU A 81 -13.01 -1.00 14.73
C GLU A 81 -14.48 -1.40 14.61
N ARG A 82 -15.04 -1.38 13.39
CA ARG A 82 -16.42 -1.85 13.13
C ARG A 82 -16.59 -3.30 13.54
N ILE A 83 -15.65 -4.17 13.17
CA ILE A 83 -15.66 -5.60 13.50
C ILE A 83 -15.51 -5.81 15.02
N VAL A 84 -14.58 -5.12 15.67
CA VAL A 84 -14.41 -5.17 17.13
C VAL A 84 -15.70 -4.75 17.85
N LYS A 85 -16.36 -3.69 17.37
CA LYS A 85 -17.65 -3.25 17.94
C LYS A 85 -18.75 -4.31 17.79
N LYS A 86 -18.80 -5.04 16.67
CA LYS A 86 -19.74 -6.17 16.50
C LYS A 86 -19.45 -7.29 17.51
N GLN A 87 -18.20 -7.70 17.63
CA GLN A 87 -17.79 -8.74 18.57
C GLN A 87 -18.11 -8.37 20.02
N ASN A 88 -17.84 -7.13 20.42
CA ASN A 88 -18.14 -6.63 21.77
C ASN A 88 -19.64 -6.62 22.09
N LYS A 89 -20.50 -6.55 21.07
CA LYS A 89 -21.95 -6.65 21.21
C LYS A 89 -22.47 -8.09 21.17
N GLY A 90 -21.60 -9.08 20.92
CA GLY A 90 -21.97 -10.47 20.71
C GLY A 90 -22.66 -10.71 19.35
N GLU A 91 -22.47 -9.81 18.38
CA GLU A 91 -22.97 -10.01 17.02
C GLU A 91 -22.07 -10.98 16.25
N ASN A 92 -22.68 -11.87 15.46
CA ASN A 92 -21.93 -12.79 14.59
C ASN A 92 -21.23 -12.02 13.47
N LEU A 93 -20.00 -12.43 13.16
CA LEU A 93 -19.24 -11.89 12.05
C LEU A 93 -19.72 -12.49 10.72
N SER A 94 -19.79 -11.67 9.69
CA SER A 94 -20.05 -12.16 8.34
C SER A 94 -18.84 -12.92 7.79
N ALA A 95 -19.05 -13.71 6.74
CA ALA A 95 -17.94 -14.36 6.03
C ALA A 95 -16.91 -13.36 5.51
N ASP A 96 -17.34 -12.16 5.12
CA ASP A 96 -16.45 -11.09 4.63
C ASP A 96 -15.71 -10.40 5.78
N ASP A 97 -16.35 -10.22 6.95
CA ASP A 97 -15.68 -9.74 8.17
C ASP A 97 -14.53 -10.70 8.54
N ILE A 98 -14.79 -12.02 8.50
CA ILE A 98 -13.79 -13.05 8.80
C ILE A 98 -12.63 -13.01 7.78
N LYS A 99 -12.94 -12.98 6.48
CA LYS A 99 -11.92 -12.90 5.42
C LYS A 99 -11.05 -11.66 5.56
N PHE A 100 -11.64 -10.52 5.89
CA PHE A 100 -10.92 -9.28 6.08
C PHE A 100 -9.95 -9.38 7.26
N VAL A 101 -10.40 -9.86 8.43
CA VAL A 101 -9.53 -10.06 9.61
C VAL A 101 -8.41 -11.05 9.32
N GLN A 102 -8.70 -12.16 8.66
CA GLN A 102 -7.69 -13.14 8.25
C GLN A 102 -6.64 -12.53 7.32
N TRP A 103 -7.08 -11.74 6.33
CA TRP A 103 -6.16 -11.07 5.42
C TRP A 103 -5.27 -10.08 6.18
N VAL A 104 -5.84 -9.29 7.09
CA VAL A 104 -5.08 -8.35 7.93
C VAL A 104 -4.05 -9.09 8.78
N ALA A 105 -4.44 -10.19 9.44
CA ALA A 105 -3.51 -10.98 10.24
C ALA A 105 -2.31 -11.48 9.43
N LEU A 106 -2.56 -12.00 8.22
CA LEU A 106 -1.56 -12.61 7.35
C LEU A 106 -0.65 -11.58 6.65
N ASN A 107 -1.15 -10.38 6.34
CA ASN A 107 -0.45 -9.42 5.49
C ASN A 107 -0.05 -8.13 6.23
N GLY A 108 -0.64 -7.87 7.40
CA GLY A 108 -0.38 -6.68 8.20
C GLY A 108 1.04 -6.66 8.72
N ARG A 109 1.74 -5.54 8.57
CA ARG A 109 3.15 -5.40 9.01
C ARG A 109 3.36 -5.76 10.49
N ALA A 110 2.37 -5.48 11.33
CA ALA A 110 2.43 -5.70 12.77
C ALA A 110 2.05 -7.12 13.22
N THR A 111 1.52 -7.95 12.32
CA THR A 111 0.95 -9.27 12.66
C THR A 111 1.48 -10.39 11.77
N LYS A 112 2.08 -10.05 10.62
CA LYS A 112 2.59 -11.02 9.65
C LYS A 112 3.67 -11.94 10.22
N ASP A 113 4.43 -11.51 11.24
CA ASP A 113 5.53 -12.30 11.79
C ASP A 113 5.00 -13.42 12.72
N GLU A 114 3.85 -13.17 13.35
CA GLU A 114 3.10 -14.09 14.18
C GLU A 114 2.20 -15.02 13.36
N TYR A 115 1.44 -14.47 12.40
CA TYR A 115 0.40 -15.20 11.69
C TYR A 115 0.73 -15.56 10.24
N GLY A 116 1.68 -14.87 9.61
CA GLY A 116 2.06 -15.06 8.20
C GLY A 116 3.03 -16.21 7.94
N ARG A 117 3.41 -16.99 8.98
CA ARG A 117 4.28 -18.15 8.82
C ARG A 117 3.51 -19.30 8.15
N LYS A 118 4.03 -19.78 7.01
CA LYS A 118 3.50 -20.95 6.29
C LYS A 118 3.72 -22.27 7.03
N ASP A 119 4.53 -22.24 8.08
CA ASP A 119 5.00 -23.43 8.80
C ASP A 119 4.18 -23.71 10.06
N ILE A 120 3.18 -22.88 10.36
CA ILE A 120 2.21 -23.19 11.41
C ILE A 120 1.36 -24.34 10.86
N PRO A 121 1.41 -25.54 11.48
CA PRO A 121 0.57 -26.64 11.06
C PRO A 121 -0.87 -26.15 11.07
N VAL A 122 -1.55 -26.22 9.93
CA VAL A 122 -2.98 -25.94 9.88
C VAL A 122 -3.64 -26.99 10.76
N MET A 123 -4.01 -26.61 11.98
CA MET A 123 -4.71 -27.52 12.87
C MET A 123 -5.98 -28.04 12.17
N PRO A 124 -6.22 -29.36 12.18
CA PRO A 124 -7.47 -29.94 11.72
C PRO A 124 -8.67 -29.20 12.31
N ALA A 125 -9.77 -29.08 11.56
CA ALA A 125 -10.95 -28.31 11.97
C ALA A 125 -11.47 -28.72 13.37
N GLU A 126 -11.42 -30.03 13.66
CA GLU A 126 -11.82 -30.62 14.93
C GLU A 126 -10.93 -30.19 16.11
N GLU A 127 -9.63 -29.97 15.87
CA GLU A 127 -8.71 -29.47 16.89
C GLU A 127 -8.90 -27.97 17.12
N ARG A 128 -9.17 -27.22 16.04
CA ARG A 128 -9.52 -25.79 16.13
C ARG A 128 -10.79 -25.56 16.95
N GLU A 129 -11.85 -26.35 16.73
CA GLU A 129 -13.08 -26.22 17.52
C GLU A 129 -12.86 -26.48 19.02
N LYS A 130 -12.05 -27.50 19.35
CA LYS A 130 -11.69 -27.79 20.75
C LYS A 130 -10.86 -26.68 21.40
N GLU A 131 -9.93 -26.09 20.64
CA GLU A 131 -9.09 -25.01 21.15
C GLU A 131 -9.89 -23.69 21.28
N ASN A 132 -10.75 -23.39 20.32
CA ASN A 132 -11.69 -22.26 20.40
C ASN A 132 -12.62 -22.40 21.61
N MET A 133 -13.13 -23.61 21.90
CA MET A 133 -13.89 -23.88 23.12
C MET A 133 -13.08 -23.64 24.40
N LYS A 134 -11.79 -24.03 24.42
CA LYS A 134 -10.90 -23.77 25.58
C LYS A 134 -10.58 -22.30 25.77
N LEU A 135 -10.42 -21.55 24.69
CA LEU A 135 -10.14 -20.11 24.70
C LEU A 135 -11.41 -19.26 24.87
N GLY A 136 -12.59 -19.88 24.97
CA GLY A 136 -13.87 -19.18 25.12
C GLY A 136 -14.32 -18.44 23.86
N ILE A 137 -13.68 -18.68 22.71
CA ILE A 137 -14.03 -18.08 21.42
C ILE A 137 -15.17 -18.92 20.82
N ARG A 138 -16.38 -18.34 20.75
CA ARG A 138 -17.54 -18.98 20.11
C ARG A 138 -17.78 -18.31 18.74
N PHE A 139 -17.83 -19.12 17.69
CA PHE A 139 -18.27 -18.74 16.34
C PHE A 139 -19.75 -19.04 16.16
#